data_AF-A0A8T0CG33-F1
#
_entry.id   AF-A0A8T0CG33-F1
#
_cell.length_a   1.000
_cell.length_b   1.000
_cell.length_c   1.000
_cell.angle_alpha   90.00
_cell.angle_beta   90.00
_cell.angle_gamma   90.00
#
_symmetry.space_group_name_H-M   'P 1'
#
loop_
_entity.id
_entity.type
_entity.pdbx_description
1 polymer ?
#
loop_
_entity_poly.entity_id
_entity_poly.type
_entity_poly.pdbx_seq_one_letter_code
_entity_poly.pdbx_strand_id
1 'polypeptide(L)'
;MPKMPNDGAVESEDGTPATESQMGKDVVTFLSWAAEPEMEERNLVGIKWIFALSLVLLQAAYYRRLKWPVLKSRKLVPDVVN
;
A
#
# COMPACT_ATOMS: atom_id res chain seq x y z
N MET A 1 -20.49 13.12 24.77
CA MET A 1 -20.09 12.28 25.93
C MET A 1 -19.18 13.09 26.83
N PRO A 2 -19.23 12.93 28.16
CA PRO A 2 -18.22 13.50 29.06
C PRO A 2 -16.84 12.93 28.74
N LYS A 3 -15.78 13.65 29.10
CA LYS A 3 -14.40 13.18 28.95
C LYS A 3 -14.22 11.91 29.77
N MET A 4 -13.94 10.79 29.11
CA MET A 4 -13.83 9.47 29.74
C MET A 4 -12.39 9.13 30.17
N PRO A 5 -11.34 9.32 29.34
CA PRO A 5 -9.98 9.04 29.76
C PRO A 5 -9.41 10.23 30.56
N ASN A 6 -9.11 9.98 31.83
CA ASN A 6 -8.32 10.86 32.69
C ASN A 6 -6.97 10.20 32.96
N ASP A 7 -5.90 10.99 33.11
CA ASP A 7 -4.57 10.47 33.41
C ASP A 7 -4.59 9.57 34.66
N GLY A 8 -3.98 8.39 34.55
CA GLY A 8 -3.91 7.40 35.63
C GLY A 8 -5.22 6.68 35.95
N ALA A 9 -6.23 6.74 35.07
CA ALA A 9 -7.51 6.06 35.28
C ALA A 9 -7.42 4.52 35.23
N VAL A 10 -6.37 3.97 34.61
CA VAL A 10 -6.13 2.53 34.45
C VAL A 10 -4.67 2.23 34.77
N GLU A 11 -4.38 1.14 35.46
CA GLU A 11 -3.02 0.62 35.59
C GLU A 11 -2.75 -0.37 34.46
N SER A 12 -1.81 -0.04 33.58
CA SER A 12 -1.37 -0.93 32.50
C SER A 12 -0.54 -2.08 33.08
N GLU A 13 -0.85 -3.33 32.72
CA GLU A 13 -0.16 -4.53 33.24
C GLU A 13 1.33 -4.60 32.85
N ASP A 14 1.71 -3.91 31.78
CA ASP A 14 3.06 -3.81 31.24
C ASP A 14 3.90 -2.69 31.89
N GLY A 15 3.32 -1.93 32.82
CA GLY A 15 3.96 -0.80 33.49
C GLY A 15 4.03 0.48 32.64
N THR A 16 3.37 0.53 31.49
CA THR A 16 3.32 1.74 30.64
C THR A 16 2.50 2.84 31.34
N PRO A 17 3.02 4.09 31.46
CA PRO A 17 2.28 5.19 32.07
C PRO A 17 0.95 5.43 31.33
N ALA A 18 -0.17 5.26 32.04
CA ALA A 18 -1.51 5.43 31.50
C ALA A 18 -1.90 6.91 31.40
N THR A 19 -1.24 7.64 30.50
CA THR A 19 -1.63 8.99 30.12
C THR A 19 -2.86 8.94 29.20
N GLU A 20 -3.65 10.02 29.15
CA GLU A 20 -4.82 10.15 28.29
C GLU A 20 -4.49 9.88 26.82
N SER A 21 -3.35 10.40 26.34
CA SER A 21 -2.92 10.20 24.95
C SER A 21 -2.55 8.76 24.65
N GLN A 22 -1.94 8.06 25.61
CA GLN A 22 -1.58 6.65 25.49
C GLN A 22 -2.83 5.78 25.47
N MET A 23 -3.75 5.96 26.43
CA MET A 23 -5.03 5.23 26.46
C MET A 23 -5.86 5.48 25.20
N GLY A 24 -5.88 6.71 24.69
CA GLY A 24 -6.53 7.04 23.41
C GLY A 24 -5.93 6.27 22.24
N LYS A 25 -4.60 6.17 22.15
CA LYS A 25 -3.90 5.41 21.12
C LYS A 25 -4.20 3.93 21.20
N ASP A 26 -4.22 3.36 22.39
CA ASP A 26 -4.41 1.92 22.59
C ASP A 26 -5.85 1.51 22.26
N VAL A 27 -6.84 2.28 22.70
CA VAL A 27 -8.26 2.06 22.35
C VAL A 27 -8.47 2.17 20.85
N VAL A 28 -7.92 3.21 20.20
CA VAL A 28 -8.06 3.38 18.75
C VAL A 28 -7.36 2.23 18.00
N THR A 29 -6.19 1.79 18.46
CA THR A 29 -5.48 0.66 17.84
C THR A 29 -6.29 -0.63 17.98
N PHE A 30 -6.88 -0.89 19.14
CA PHE A 30 -7.76 -2.03 19.36
C PHE A 30 -9.02 -1.97 18.48
N LEU A 31 -9.69 -0.82 18.41
CA LEU A 31 -10.87 -0.65 17.56
C LEU A 31 -10.53 -0.80 16.07
N SER A 32 -9.39 -0.29 15.62
CA SER A 32 -8.91 -0.48 14.24
C SER A 32 -8.64 -1.95 13.95
N TRP A 33 -8.01 -2.68 14.87
CA TRP A 33 -7.83 -4.13 14.73
C TRP A 33 -9.16 -4.89 14.72
N ALA A 34 -10.10 -4.52 15.60
CA ALA A 34 -11.42 -5.15 15.65
C ALA A 34 -12.24 -4.88 14.38
N ALA A 35 -12.06 -3.72 13.76
CA ALA A 35 -12.68 -3.37 12.48
C ALA A 35 -12.01 -4.08 11.29
N GLU A 36 -10.69 -4.28 11.34
CA GLU A 36 -9.89 -4.87 10.25
C GLU A 36 -8.87 -5.92 10.77
N PRO A 37 -9.34 -7.11 11.19
CA PRO A 37 -8.46 -8.13 11.76
C PRO A 37 -7.50 -8.75 10.73
N GLU A 38 -7.82 -8.67 9.43
CA GLU A 38 -7.02 -9.21 8.34
C GLU A 38 -5.92 -8.27 7.83
N MET A 39 -5.77 -7.08 8.43
CA MET A 39 -4.87 -6.02 7.96
C MET A 39 -3.43 -6.53 7.72
N GLU A 40 -2.89 -7.34 8.63
CA GLU A 40 -1.52 -7.86 8.51
C GLU A 40 -1.35 -8.81 7.32
N GLU A 41 -2.26 -9.78 7.18
CA GLU A 41 -2.23 -10.73 6.06
C GLU A 41 -2.44 -10.01 4.72
N ARG A 42 -3.40 -9.08 4.68
CA ARG A 42 -3.69 -8.25 3.51
C ARG A 42 -2.47 -7.44 3.08
N ASN A 43 -1.76 -6.82 4.01
CA ASN A 43 -0.54 -6.07 3.72
C ASN A 43 0.59 -6.97 3.23
N LEU A 44 0.78 -8.14 3.84
CA LEU A 44 1.82 -9.09 3.46
C LEU A 44 1.59 -9.64 2.04
N VAL A 45 0.35 -10.02 1.73
CA VAL A 45 -0.03 -10.49 0.38
C VAL A 45 0.05 -9.34 -0.62
N GLY A 46 -0.41 -8.13 -0.24
CA GLY A 46 -0.35 -6.94 -1.08
C GLY A 46 1.06 -6.59 -1.53
N ILE A 47 2.04 -6.55 -0.61
CA ILE A 47 3.44 -6.24 -0.94
C ILE A 47 4.03 -7.27 -1.90
N LYS A 48 3.76 -8.57 -1.67
CA LYS A 48 4.22 -9.66 -2.56
C LYS A 48 3.71 -9.47 -3.99
N TRP A 49 2.43 -9.15 -4.15
CA TRP A 49 1.83 -8.96 -5.48
C TRP A 49 2.27 -7.68 -6.16
N ILE A 50 2.39 -6.56 -5.44
CA ILE A 50 2.91 -5.30 -5.99
C ILE A 50 4.31 -5.52 -6.56
N PHE A 51 5.17 -6.22 -5.82
CA PHE A 51 6.51 -6.55 -6.27
C PHE A 51 6.48 -7.44 -7.53
N ALA A 52 5.73 -8.54 -7.50
CA ALA A 52 5.61 -9.46 -8.64
C ALA A 52 5.05 -8.77 -9.90
N LEU A 53 3.99 -7.98 -9.77
CA LEU A 53 3.36 -7.26 -10.88
C LEU A 53 4.30 -6.19 -11.46
N SER A 54 5.12 -5.55 -10.62
CA SER A 54 6.12 -4.59 -11.08
C SER A 54 7.17 -5.24 -11.98
N LEU A 55 7.63 -6.45 -11.61
CA LEU A 55 8.56 -7.22 -12.45
C LEU A 55 7.92 -7.64 -13.78
N VAL A 56 6.68 -8.12 -13.74
CA VAL A 56 5.93 -8.49 -14.95
C VAL A 56 5.73 -7.27 -15.86
N LEU A 57 5.41 -6.11 -15.29
CA LEU A 57 5.24 -4.87 -16.04
C LEU A 57 6.53 -4.43 -16.72
N LEU A 58 7.67 -4.48 -16.01
CA LEU A 58 8.98 -4.17 -16.59
C LEU A 58 9.31 -5.12 -17.75
N GLN A 59 9.08 -6.42 -17.56
CA GLN A 59 9.31 -7.41 -18.61
C GLN A 59 8.41 -7.18 -19.82
N ALA A 60 7.12 -6.91 -19.61
CA ALA A 60 6.17 -6.63 -20.68
C ALA A 60 6.54 -5.34 -21.45
N ALA A 61 6.97 -4.30 -20.73
CA ALA A 61 7.42 -3.05 -21.33
C ALA A 61 8.68 -3.27 -22.19
N TYR A 62 9.65 -4.04 -21.69
CA TYR A 62 10.84 -4.43 -22.42
C TYR A 62 10.49 -5.25 -23.68
N TYR A 63 9.64 -6.27 -23.54
CA TYR A 63 9.20 -7.10 -24.67
C TYR A 63 8.49 -6.29 -25.75
N ARG A 64 7.62 -5.35 -25.36
CA ARG A 64 6.96 -4.41 -26.28
C ARG A 64 7.99 -3.57 -27.04
N ARG A 65 9.01 -3.05 -26.35
CA ARG A 65 10.08 -2.26 -26.97
C ARG A 65 10.94 -3.08 -27.93
N LEU A 66 11.13 -4.38 -27.68
CA LEU A 66 11.86 -5.28 -28.57
C LEU A 66 11.09 -5.66 -29.84
N LYS A 67 9.76 -5.89 -29.76
CA LYS A 67 8.97 -6.38 -30.89
C LYS A 67 8.45 -5.30 -31.83
N TRP A 68 8.20 -4.10 -31.31
CA TRP A 68 7.64 -3.00 -32.10
C TRP A 68 8.63 -2.14 -32.94
N PRO A 69 9.97 -2.28 -32.89
CA PRO A 69 10.86 -1.49 -33.73
C PRO A 69 10.57 -1.62 -35.22
N VAL A 70 10.27 -2.82 -35.73
CA VAL A 70 10.02 -3.06 -37.16
C VAL A 70 8.94 -2.13 -37.74
N LEU A 71 7.88 -1.89 -36.97
CA LEU A 71 6.81 -0.98 -37.38
C LEU A 71 7.14 0.49 -37.06
N LYS A 72 7.87 0.75 -35.97
CA LYS A 72 8.16 2.11 -35.49
C LYS A 72 9.36 2.78 -36.18
N SER A 73 10.32 2.02 -36.70
CA SER A 73 11.53 2.53 -37.34
C SER A 73 11.47 2.48 -38.88
N ARG A 74 10.34 2.05 -39.45
CA ARG A 74 10.16 2.02 -40.90
C ARG A 74 10.13 3.44 -41.46
N LYS A 75 10.93 3.70 -42.50
CA LYS A 75 10.83 4.91 -43.30
C LYS A 75 9.81 4.68 -44.40
N LEU A 76 8.78 5.51 -44.46
CA LEU A 76 7.77 5.47 -45.51
C LEU A 76 8.10 6.58 -46.50
N VAL A 77 8.21 6.24 -47.78
CA VAL A 77 8.25 7.22 -48.87
C VAL A 77 6.84 7.25 -49.44
N PRO A 78 6.02 8.27 -49.09
CA PRO A 78 4.70 8.40 -49.67
C PRO A 78 4.84 8.83 -51.13
N ASP A 79 4.34 8.01 -52.04
CA ASP A 79 4.29 8.33 -53.47
C ASP A 79 3.03 9.19 -53.72
N VAL A 80 3.02 10.39 -53.13
CA VAL A 80 1.96 11.36 -53.35
C VAL A 80 2.45 12.35 -54.39
N VAL A 81 1.88 12.23 -55.58
CA VAL A 81 2.05 13.19 -56.67
C VAL A 81 1.05 14.31 -56.41
N ASN A 82 1.52 15.55 -56.37
CA ASN A 82 0.68 16.75 -56.22
C ASN A 82 -0.28 16.91 -57.41
#